data_AF-A0A0F2Q745-F1
#
_entry.id   AF-A0A0F2Q745-F1
#
_cell.length_a   1.000
_cell.length_b   1.000
_cell.length_c   1.000
_cell.angle_alpha   90.00
_cell.angle_beta   90.00
_cell.angle_gamma   90.00
#
_symmetry.space_group_name_H-M   'P 1'
#
loop_
_entity.id
_entity.type
_entity.pdbx_description
1 polymer ?
#
loop_
_entity_poly.entity_id
_entity_poly.type
_entity_poly.pdbx_seq_one_letter_code
_entity_poly.pdbx_strand_id
1 'polypeptide(L)'
;MEILLNDKLKDYLKDKKSKQIIINSISTKVCCGGVSLPVAKIGQPDSNRGYYHFHLADNVEVYVQKGIEAKNNKLFLNLKNFLIFKDIEVEGVKLL
;
A
#
# COMPACT_ATOMS: atom_id res chain seq x y z
N MET A 1 -6.82 -11.44 2.04
CA MET A 1 -6.01 -10.46 2.78
C MET A 1 -6.92 -9.44 3.42
N GLU A 2 -6.73 -9.21 4.71
CA GLU A 2 -7.31 -8.12 5.49
C GLU A 2 -6.38 -6.91 5.42
N ILE A 3 -6.95 -5.71 5.33
CA ILE A 3 -6.20 -4.45 5.27
C ILE A 3 -6.60 -3.57 6.44
N LEU A 4 -5.61 -3.13 7.20
CA LEU A 4 -5.78 -2.32 8.40
C LEU A 4 -5.09 -0.97 8.22
N LEU A 5 -5.83 0.12 8.43
CA LEU A 5 -5.32 1.48 8.31
C LEU A 5 -5.27 2.13 9.70
N ASN A 6 -4.13 2.75 10.03
CA ASN A 6 -4.06 3.53 11.26
C ASN A 6 -4.87 4.85 11.17
N ASP A 7 -5.24 5.41 12.32
CA ASP A 7 -6.08 6.62 12.36
C ASP A 7 -5.42 7.82 11.68
N LYS A 8 -4.09 7.95 11.82
CA LYS A 8 -3.31 9.01 11.16
C LYS A 8 -3.43 8.95 9.64
N LEU A 9 -3.40 7.77 9.04
CA LEU A 9 -3.56 7.59 7.60
C LEU A 9 -4.99 7.94 7.18
N LYS A 10 -5.99 7.51 7.94
CA LYS A 10 -7.41 7.85 7.67
C LYS A 10 -7.63 9.36 7.68
N ASP A 11 -7.07 10.08 8.65
CA ASP A 11 -7.17 11.53 8.72
C ASP A 11 -6.39 12.21 7.58
N TYR A 12 -5.21 11.71 7.24
CA TYR A 12 -4.46 12.22 6.09
C TYR A 12 -5.18 12.05 4.76
N LEU A 13 -5.89 10.94 4.56
CA LEU A 13 -6.73 10.73 3.37
C LEU A 13 -7.89 11.74 3.31
N LYS A 14 -8.54 12.01 4.46
CA LYS A 14 -9.59 13.05 4.57
C LYS A 14 -9.04 14.43 4.21
N ASP A 15 -7.87 14.81 4.75
CA ASP A 15 -7.20 16.09 4.45
C ASP A 15 -6.90 16.22 2.95
N LYS A 16 -6.51 15.11 2.31
CA LYS A 16 -6.23 15.03 0.88
C LYS A 16 -7.49 14.89 0.02
N LYS A 17 -8.69 14.83 0.62
CA LYS A 17 -9.97 14.60 -0.05
C LYS A 17 -9.94 13.36 -0.96
N SER A 18 -9.23 12.33 -0.54
CA SER A 18 -9.09 11.07 -1.27
C SER A 18 -9.54 9.89 -0.41
N LYS A 19 -10.00 8.83 -1.08
CA LYS A 19 -10.38 7.56 -0.44
C LYS A 19 -9.68 6.38 -1.07
N GLN A 20 -8.58 6.62 -1.80
CA GLN A 20 -8.01 5.61 -2.68
C GLN A 20 -6.50 5.50 -2.44
N ILE A 21 -6.05 4.27 -2.24
CA ILE A 21 -4.64 3.92 -2.09
C ILE A 21 -4.29 2.83 -3.09
N ILE A 22 -3.12 2.95 -3.70
CA ILE A 22 -2.53 1.91 -4.55
C ILE A 22 -1.28 1.39 -3.83
N ILE A 23 -1.14 0.07 -3.76
CA ILE A 23 0.07 -0.61 -3.27
C ILE A 23 0.71 -1.34 -4.44
N ASN A 24 1.91 -0.90 -4.82
CA ASN A 24 2.74 -1.52 -5.86
C ASN A 24 3.92 -2.25 -5.24
N SER A 25 4.53 -3.16 -6.00
CA SER A 25 5.81 -3.76 -5.67
C SER A 25 6.88 -3.23 -6.61
N ILE A 26 7.96 -2.69 -6.04
CA ILE A 26 9.12 -2.23 -6.80
C ILE A 26 10.24 -3.24 -6.60
N SER A 27 10.71 -3.83 -7.69
CA SER A 27 11.86 -4.73 -7.69
C SER A 27 13.15 -3.92 -7.73
N THR A 28 13.99 -4.04 -6.71
CA THR A 28 15.37 -3.55 -6.75
C THR A 28 16.30 -4.71 -7.09
N LYS A 29 17.08 -4.56 -8.17
CA LYS A 29 18.12 -5.53 -8.51
C LYS A 29 19.33 -5.24 -7.63
N VAL A 30 19.64 -6.13 -6.69
CA VAL A 30 20.95 -6.17 -6.04
C VAL A 30 21.80 -7.26 -6.70
N CYS A 31 23.12 -7.08 -6.67
CA CYS A 31 24.11 -7.90 -7.40
C CYS A 31 23.95 -9.43 -7.18
N CYS A 32 23.29 -9.85 -6.10
CA CYS A 32 23.09 -11.25 -5.73
C CYS A 32 21.61 -11.64 -5.49
N GLY A 33 20.64 -10.85 -5.96
CA GLY A 33 19.21 -11.15 -5.79
C GLY A 33 18.29 -9.96 -6.12
N GLY A 34 17.02 -10.23 -6.39
CA GLY A 34 16.01 -9.17 -6.51
C GLY A 34 15.21 -9.10 -5.22
N VAL A 35 15.11 -7.92 -4.60
CA VAL A 35 14.17 -7.71 -3.48
C VAL A 35 12.98 -6.91 -4.02
N SER A 36 11.77 -7.39 -3.74
CA SER A 36 10.54 -6.67 -4.09
C SER A 36 10.01 -5.94 -2.86
N LEU A 37 10.01 -4.61 -2.89
CA LEU A 37 9.54 -3.79 -1.77
C LEU A 37 8.17 -3.18 -2.08
N PRO A 38 7.23 -3.18 -1.12
CA PRO A 38 5.95 -2.53 -1.31
C PRO A 38 6.09 -1.01 -1.25
N VAL A 39 5.35 -0.31 -2.10
CA VAL A 39 5.22 1.15 -2.09
C VAL A 39 3.75 1.51 -2.19
N ALA A 40 3.25 2.29 -1.23
CA ALA A 40 1.89 2.80 -1.25
C ALA A 40 1.83 4.28 -1.63
N LYS A 41 0.80 4.66 -2.40
CA LYS A 41 0.52 6.05 -2.76
C LYS A 41 -0.98 6.32 -2.81
N ILE A 42 -1.36 7.57 -2.60
CA ILE A 42 -2.74 8.02 -2.82
C ILE A 42 -3.03 8.05 -4.32
N GLY A 43 -4.17 7.52 -4.73
CA GLY A 43 -4.65 7.59 -6.11
C GLY A 43 -5.46 6.36 -6.50
N GLN A 44 -5.84 6.29 -7.78
CA GLN A 44 -6.45 5.10 -8.36
C GLN A 44 -5.53 4.48 -9.42
N PRO A 45 -5.60 3.14 -9.62
CA PRO A 45 -4.74 2.44 -10.55
C PRO A 45 -4.92 2.98 -11.97
N ASP A 46 -3.84 2.94 -12.74
CA ASP A 46 -3.89 3.22 -14.18
C ASP A 46 -4.88 2.27 -14.86
N SER A 47 -5.32 2.64 -16.08
CA SER A 47 -6.42 2.01 -16.83
C SER A 47 -6.43 0.48 -16.89
N ASN A 48 -5.29 -0.19 -16.67
CA ASN A 48 -5.22 -1.64 -16.50
C ASN A 48 -5.53 -2.10 -15.06
N ARG A 49 -6.81 -2.03 -14.66
CA ARG A 49 -7.31 -2.56 -13.38
C ARG A 49 -7.03 -4.06 -13.17
N GLY A 50 -6.80 -4.81 -14.26
CA GLY A 50 -6.49 -6.24 -14.22
C GLY A 50 -5.20 -6.63 -13.47
N TYR A 51 -4.33 -5.67 -13.13
CA TYR A 51 -3.11 -5.91 -12.35
C TYR A 51 -3.29 -5.80 -10.84
N TYR A 52 -4.50 -5.49 -10.35
CA TYR A 52 -4.75 -5.22 -8.94
C TYR A 52 -5.83 -6.13 -8.35
N HIS A 53 -5.69 -6.46 -7.07
CA HIS A 53 -6.76 -6.92 -6.21
C HIS A 53 -7.40 -5.71 -5.52
N PHE A 54 -8.73 -5.61 -5.59
CA PHE A 54 -9.49 -4.56 -4.91
C PHE A 54 -9.87 -5.00 -3.50
N HIS A 55 -9.67 -4.10 -2.55
CA HIS A 55 -10.06 -4.25 -1.15
C HIS A 55 -10.77 -2.98 -0.69
N LEU A 56 -11.78 -3.14 0.16
CA LEU A 56 -12.46 -2.03 0.84
C LEU A 56 -12.21 -2.16 2.34
N ALA A 57 -11.56 -1.15 2.93
CA ALA A 57 -11.27 -1.10 4.37
C ALA A 57 -11.57 0.30 4.89
N ASP A 58 -12.42 0.42 5.92
CA ASP A 58 -12.81 1.72 6.50
C ASP A 58 -13.30 2.76 5.48
N ASN A 59 -14.05 2.32 4.45
CA ASN A 59 -14.49 3.16 3.32
C ASN A 59 -13.35 3.75 2.48
N VAL A 60 -12.17 3.13 2.53
CA VAL A 60 -11.00 3.41 1.68
C VAL A 60 -10.86 2.25 0.70
N GLU A 61 -10.82 2.59 -0.59
CA GLU A 61 -10.51 1.68 -1.68
C GLU A 61 -9.00 1.45 -1.73
N VAL A 62 -8.58 0.20 -1.56
CA VAL A 62 -7.16 -0.17 -1.59
C VAL A 62 -6.94 -1.14 -2.74
N TYR A 63 -6.10 -0.73 -3.68
CA TYR A 63 -5.73 -1.48 -4.86
C TYR A 63 -4.35 -2.09 -4.67
N VAL A 64 -4.28 -3.39 -4.46
CA VAL A 64 -3.02 -4.11 -4.19
C VAL A 64 -2.55 -4.81 -5.45
N GLN A 65 -1.35 -4.52 -5.94
CA GLN A 65 -0.79 -5.18 -7.12
C GLN A 65 -0.77 -6.71 -6.93
N LYS A 66 -1.23 -7.44 -7.94
CA LYS A 66 -1.18 -8.90 -7.97
C LYS A 66 0.25 -9.40 -7.75
N GLY A 67 0.40 -10.44 -6.93
CA GLY A 67 1.70 -10.99 -6.54
C GLY A 67 2.22 -10.46 -5.20
N ILE A 68 1.62 -9.41 -4.62
CA ILE A 68 1.90 -9.03 -3.23
C ILE A 68 1.13 -9.98 -2.30
N GLU A 69 1.85 -10.77 -1.53
CA GLU A 69 1.30 -11.64 -0.49
C GLU A 69 1.45 -10.99 0.90
N ALA A 70 0.43 -11.14 1.75
CA ALA A 70 0.53 -10.74 3.16
C ALA A 70 0.99 -11.91 4.05
N LYS A 71 1.97 -11.65 4.89
CA LYS A 71 2.28 -12.46 6.07
C LYS A 71 1.05 -12.47 7.00
N ASN A 72 0.64 -13.66 7.44
CA ASN A 72 -0.53 -13.87 8.28
C ASN A 72 -1.84 -13.29 7.69
N ASN A 73 -1.94 -13.14 6.37
CA ASN A 73 -3.11 -12.63 5.66
C ASN A 73 -3.54 -11.19 6.06
N LYS A 74 -2.65 -10.40 6.67
CA LYS A 74 -2.90 -8.99 7.05
C LYS A 74 -1.85 -8.04 6.47
N LEU A 75 -2.27 -6.90 5.91
CA LEU A 75 -1.42 -5.75 5.63
C LEU A 75 -1.79 -4.58 6.55
N PHE A 76 -0.78 -3.89 7.05
CA PHE A 76 -0.95 -2.67 7.82
C PHE A 76 -0.46 -1.49 7.00
N LEU A 77 -1.31 -0.49 6.80
CA LEU A 77 -0.93 0.76 6.17
C LEU A 77 -0.83 1.85 7.24
N ASN A 78 0.37 2.39 7.38
CA ASN A 78 0.70 3.36 8.40
C ASN A 78 1.16 4.66 7.74
N LEU A 79 0.63 5.79 8.21
CA LEU A 79 1.23 7.08 7.86
C LEU A 79 2.50 7.30 8.70
N LYS A 80 3.65 7.37 8.02
CA LYS A 80 4.90 7.86 8.59
C LYS A 80 5.06 9.34 8.30
N ASN A 81 5.40 10.11 9.33
CA ASN A 81 5.72 11.51 9.22
C ASN A 81 7.21 11.69 9.50
N PHE A 82 7.94 12.28 8.56
CA PHE A 82 9.32 12.72 8.75
C PHE A 82 9.41 14.20 8.42
N LEU A 83 9.50 15.04 9.46
CA LEU A 83 9.41 16.50 9.34
C LEU A 83 8.13 16.92 8.59
N ILE A 84 8.28 17.47 7.38
CA ILE A 84 7.19 17.91 6.49
C ILE A 84 6.76 16.84 5.49
N PHE A 85 7.55 15.77 5.34
CA PHE A 85 7.27 14.69 4.41
C PHE A 85 6.37 13.64 5.09
N LYS A 86 5.33 13.25 4.36
CA LYS A 86 4.40 12.19 4.77
C LYS A 86 4.54 11.05 3.77
N ASP A 87 4.70 9.85 4.29
CA ASP A 87 4.82 8.63 3.50
C ASP A 87 3.84 7.56 4.02
N ILE A 88 3.37 6.70 3.13
CA ILE A 88 2.47 5.59 3.48
C ILE A 88 3.31 4.32 3.50
N GLU A 89 3.64 3.87 4.70
CA GLU A 89 4.34 2.61 4.89
C GLU A 89 3.37 1.44 4.80
N VAL A 90 3.83 0.34 4.19
CA VAL A 90 3.11 -0.93 4.10
C VAL A 90 3.88 -2.00 4.84
N GLU A 91 3.30 -2.52 5.91
CA GLU A 91 3.85 -3.61 6.70
C GLU A 91 3.07 -4.91 6.50
N GLY A 92 3.70 -6.03 6.84
CA GLY A 92 3.08 -7.34 6.73
C GLY A 92 3.18 -7.98 5.35
N VAL A 93 3.98 -7.45 4.43
CA VAL A 93 4.26 -8.11 3.14
C VAL A 93 5.20 -9.29 3.36
N LYS A 94 4.91 -10.42 2.70
CA LYS A 94 5.80 -11.59 2.66
C LYS A 94 6.91 -11.31 1.65
N LEU A 95 8.14 -11.19 2.14
CA LEU A 95 9.33 -11.09 1.30
C LEU A 95 9.63 -12.49 0.74
N LEU A 96 9.80 -12.57 -0.59
CA LEU A 96 10.22 -13.77 -1.30
C LEU A 96 11.75 -13.87 -1.33
#